data_AF-A0A2N8ZHH6-F1
#
_entry.id   AF-A0A2N8ZHH6-F1
#
_cell.length_a   1.000
_cell.length_b   1.000
_cell.length_c   1.000
_cell.angle_alpha   90.00
_cell.angle_beta   90.00
_cell.angle_gamma   90.00
#
_symmetry.space_group_name_H-M   'P 1'
#
loop_
_entity.id
_entity.type
_entity.pdbx_description
1 polymer ?
#
loop_
_entity_poly.entity_id
_entity_poly.type
_entity_poly.pdbx_seq_one_letter_code
_entity_poly.pdbx_strand_id
1 'polypeptide(L)'
;MNNKYKTIEEASIAAIKLLDNLSIHKRSASSYRQHYKNDPKLPSSPETYYTDFNTWLTFLGTDKSYPTAKETLESFRNLIGKAKPTKSAYLAIYQLDTKLPKDPELQYNLPHWQAFLWQRFYQSWQEASKAALYLLKKYPLTKSRYIEHYKQDPKLPSNPDKHYSDFPGWSTFLAQPIPQALSKAELIDYCYEHELWTLKSYLEKAKYNNQLPKRPVNFYGHKSYAELLKLHYFSLAETRQYCALKRIRNLGEYKSHARNHPRLKVNPTQIDQYKNANDILWKAHDFQNLIDLEMEGWARL
;
A
#
# COMPACT_ATOMS: atom_id res chain seq x y z
N MET A 1 -33.40 -33.62 13.38
CA MET A 1 -32.00 -33.26 13.12
C MET A 1 -31.61 -33.86 11.78
N ASN A 2 -31.04 -33.08 10.88
CA ASN A 2 -30.73 -33.52 9.51
C ASN A 2 -29.54 -34.49 9.56
N ASN A 3 -29.82 -35.80 9.53
CA ASN A 3 -28.80 -36.86 9.67
C ASN A 3 -28.07 -37.11 8.35
N LYS A 4 -27.58 -36.05 7.69
CA LYS A 4 -26.84 -36.12 6.44
C LYS A 4 -25.34 -35.94 6.70
N TYR A 5 -24.50 -36.31 5.74
CA TYR A 5 -23.05 -36.07 5.81
C TYR A 5 -22.76 -34.58 5.98
N LYS A 6 -21.79 -34.24 6.84
CA LYS A 6 -21.55 -32.86 7.26
C LYS A 6 -20.79 -32.08 6.19
N THR A 7 -19.86 -32.73 5.49
CA THR A 7 -19.08 -32.11 4.41
C THR A 7 -19.36 -32.76 3.06
N ILE A 8 -19.06 -32.03 1.99
CA ILE A 8 -19.21 -32.55 0.63
C ILE A 8 -18.23 -33.69 0.35
N GLU A 9 -17.05 -33.67 0.95
CA GLU A 9 -16.04 -34.72 0.81
C GLU A 9 -16.52 -36.03 1.41
N GLU A 10 -17.10 -36.00 2.62
CA GLU A 10 -17.70 -37.17 3.27
C GLU A 10 -18.82 -37.76 2.40
N ALA A 11 -19.70 -36.89 1.88
CA ALA A 11 -20.79 -37.28 1.02
C ALA A 11 -20.31 -37.86 -0.32
N SER A 12 -19.28 -37.26 -0.93
CA SER A 12 -18.66 -37.71 -2.18
C SER A 12 -18.03 -39.10 -2.01
N ILE A 13 -17.23 -39.30 -0.95
CA ILE A 13 -16.63 -40.60 -0.63
C ILE A 13 -17.72 -41.67 -0.44
N ALA A 14 -18.77 -41.35 0.32
CA ALA A 14 -19.89 -42.26 0.56
C ALA A 14 -20.66 -42.57 -0.73
N ALA A 15 -20.91 -41.57 -1.59
CA ALA A 15 -21.56 -41.73 -2.88
C ALA A 15 -20.77 -42.64 -3.84
N ILE A 16 -19.45 -42.43 -3.94
CA ILE A 16 -18.55 -43.25 -4.75
C ILE A 16 -18.57 -44.69 -4.24
N LYS A 17 -18.37 -44.88 -2.93
CA LYS A 17 -18.36 -46.20 -2.30
C LYS A 17 -19.70 -46.93 -2.48
N LEU A 18 -20.82 -46.23 -2.36
CA LEU A 18 -22.14 -46.79 -2.58
C LEU A 18 -22.30 -47.32 -4.01
N LEU A 19 -21.93 -46.51 -5.02
CA LEU A 19 -22.05 -46.91 -6.42
C LEU A 19 -21.08 -48.07 -6.75
N ASP A 20 -19.90 -48.10 -6.13
CA ASP A 20 -18.93 -49.19 -6.30
C ASP A 20 -19.42 -50.50 -5.69
N ASN A 21 -20.02 -50.46 -4.50
CA ASN A 21 -20.65 -51.62 -3.87
C ASN A 21 -21.79 -52.21 -4.71
N LEU A 22 -22.44 -51.38 -5.54
CA LEU A 22 -23.49 -51.78 -6.47
C LEU A 22 -22.93 -52.17 -7.86
N SER A 23 -21.60 -52.22 -8.03
CA SER A 23 -20.93 -52.49 -9.31
C SER A 23 -21.32 -51.52 -10.44
N ILE A 24 -21.65 -50.27 -10.09
CA ILE A 24 -22.01 -49.22 -11.05
C ILE A 24 -20.75 -48.44 -11.44
N HIS A 25 -20.06 -48.95 -12.47
CA HIS A 25 -18.81 -48.34 -12.93
C HIS A 25 -19.00 -47.02 -13.69
N LYS A 26 -20.17 -46.81 -14.33
CA LYS A 26 -20.50 -45.55 -15.03
C LYS A 26 -21.25 -44.60 -14.08
N ARG A 27 -20.51 -43.98 -13.16
CA ARG A 27 -21.08 -43.05 -12.17
C ARG A 27 -21.55 -41.76 -12.85
N SER A 28 -22.79 -41.36 -12.59
CA SER A 28 -23.43 -40.15 -13.12
C SER A 28 -24.48 -39.62 -12.15
N ALA A 29 -24.96 -38.39 -12.37
CA ALA A 29 -26.09 -37.83 -11.62
C ALA A 29 -27.31 -38.76 -11.61
N SER A 30 -27.58 -39.41 -12.75
CA SER A 30 -28.69 -40.36 -12.89
C SER A 30 -28.49 -41.59 -12.02
N SER A 31 -27.31 -42.22 -12.08
CA SER A 31 -27.04 -43.41 -11.26
C SER A 31 -27.02 -43.08 -9.77
N TYR A 32 -26.52 -41.90 -9.39
CA TYR A 32 -26.61 -41.44 -8.01
C TYR A 32 -28.06 -41.28 -7.56
N ARG A 33 -28.90 -40.54 -8.32
CA ARG A 33 -30.30 -40.29 -7.96
C ARG A 33 -31.13 -41.56 -7.88
N GLN A 34 -30.77 -42.60 -8.62
CA GLN A 34 -31.42 -43.91 -8.55
C GLN A 34 -31.11 -44.64 -7.23
N HIS A 35 -29.91 -44.44 -6.65
CA HIS A 35 -29.41 -45.27 -5.56
C HIS A 35 -29.13 -44.52 -4.25
N TYR A 36 -29.15 -43.18 -4.22
CA TYR A 36 -28.77 -42.41 -3.03
C TYR A 36 -29.54 -42.81 -1.77
N LYS A 37 -30.80 -43.26 -1.89
CA LYS A 37 -31.64 -43.72 -0.77
C LYS A 37 -31.09 -44.96 -0.05
N ASN A 38 -30.18 -45.70 -0.69
CA ASN A 38 -29.49 -46.84 -0.07
C ASN A 38 -28.47 -46.39 0.99
N ASP A 39 -28.10 -45.12 1.00
CA ASP A 39 -27.42 -44.48 2.12
C ASP A 39 -28.29 -43.32 2.64
N PRO A 40 -28.98 -43.47 3.79
CA PRO A 40 -29.87 -42.45 4.30
C PRO A 40 -29.17 -41.13 4.64
N LYS A 41 -27.83 -41.10 4.75
CA LYS A 41 -27.04 -39.89 4.99
C LYS A 41 -26.73 -39.11 3.71
N LEU A 42 -26.94 -39.68 2.52
CA LEU A 42 -26.78 -38.96 1.25
C LEU A 42 -28.02 -38.08 0.95
N PRO A 43 -27.84 -36.81 0.53
CA PRO A 43 -28.96 -35.95 0.12
C PRO A 43 -29.47 -36.31 -1.29
N SER A 44 -30.73 -36.03 -1.60
CA SER A 44 -31.27 -36.25 -2.96
C SER A 44 -30.68 -35.30 -4.00
N SER A 45 -30.33 -34.10 -3.54
CA SER A 45 -29.82 -32.99 -4.36
C SER A 45 -28.60 -32.36 -3.69
N PRO A 46 -27.42 -33.03 -3.76
CA PRO A 46 -26.16 -32.51 -3.23
C PRO A 46 -25.85 -31.07 -3.68
N GLU A 47 -26.23 -30.73 -4.92
CA GLU A 47 -26.05 -29.42 -5.55
C GLU A 47 -26.77 -28.27 -4.83
N THR A 48 -27.82 -28.58 -4.09
CA THR A 48 -28.55 -27.60 -3.26
C THR A 48 -28.24 -27.72 -1.77
N TYR A 49 -27.64 -28.85 -1.37
CA TYR A 49 -27.36 -29.15 0.03
C TYR A 49 -25.98 -28.63 0.46
N TYR A 50 -24.98 -28.75 -0.41
CA TYR A 50 -23.61 -28.30 -0.16
C TYR A 50 -23.33 -27.03 -0.95
N THR A 51 -22.94 -25.96 -0.25
CA THR A 51 -22.66 -24.65 -0.86
C THR A 51 -21.44 -24.65 -1.78
N ASP A 52 -20.55 -25.61 -1.59
CA ASP A 52 -19.31 -25.85 -2.32
C ASP A 52 -19.45 -26.95 -3.39
N PHE A 53 -20.68 -27.37 -3.70
CA PHE A 53 -20.92 -28.29 -4.80
C PHE A 53 -20.56 -27.66 -6.14
N ASN A 54 -19.62 -28.30 -6.85
CA ASN A 54 -19.13 -27.83 -8.13
C ASN A 54 -19.80 -28.58 -9.30
N THR A 55 -19.44 -29.84 -9.55
CA THR A 55 -20.04 -30.64 -10.62
C THR A 55 -20.31 -32.08 -10.16
N TRP A 56 -21.20 -32.77 -10.89
CA TRP A 56 -21.41 -34.20 -10.69
C TRP A 56 -20.16 -35.05 -10.99
N LEU A 57 -19.26 -34.57 -11.85
CA LEU A 57 -18.02 -35.27 -12.18
C LEU A 57 -17.06 -35.26 -10.99
N THR A 58 -16.90 -34.11 -10.33
CA THR A 58 -16.07 -33.99 -9.13
C THR A 58 -16.69 -34.74 -7.94
N PHE A 59 -18.01 -34.61 -7.74
CA PHE A 59 -18.73 -35.28 -6.65
C PHE A 59 -18.74 -36.82 -6.77
N LEU A 60 -18.67 -37.38 -7.97
CA LEU A 60 -18.66 -38.83 -8.19
C LEU A 60 -17.27 -39.39 -8.54
N GLY A 61 -16.22 -38.57 -8.43
CA GLY A 61 -14.85 -38.97 -8.72
C GLY A 61 -14.67 -39.47 -10.16
N THR A 62 -15.46 -38.96 -11.10
CA THR A 62 -15.34 -39.27 -12.54
C THR A 62 -14.69 -38.15 -13.33
N ASP A 63 -14.34 -37.05 -12.66
CA ASP A 63 -13.59 -35.97 -13.26
C ASP A 63 -12.18 -36.43 -13.64
N LYS A 64 -11.84 -36.28 -14.92
CA LYS A 64 -10.50 -36.52 -15.43
C LYS A 64 -9.61 -35.28 -15.32
N SER A 65 -10.17 -34.15 -14.91
CA SER A 65 -9.47 -32.87 -14.87
C SER A 65 -8.44 -32.80 -13.74
N TYR A 66 -7.53 -31.84 -13.83
CA TYR A 66 -6.61 -31.56 -12.73
C TYR A 66 -7.37 -31.16 -11.44
N PRO A 67 -6.93 -31.63 -10.26
CA PRO A 67 -7.54 -31.29 -8.98
C PRO A 67 -7.63 -29.80 -8.68
N THR A 68 -6.65 -29.01 -9.15
CA THR A 68 -6.57 -27.57 -8.83
C THR A 68 -6.39 -26.71 -10.07
N ALA A 69 -6.87 -25.47 -10.00
CA ALA A 69 -6.64 -24.46 -11.02
C ALA A 69 -5.14 -24.19 -11.25
N LYS A 70 -4.32 -24.32 -10.19
CA LYS A 70 -2.87 -24.14 -10.25
C LYS A 70 -2.19 -25.23 -11.07
N GLU A 71 -2.51 -26.50 -10.84
CA GLU A 71 -1.98 -27.62 -11.62
C GLU A 71 -2.43 -27.55 -13.08
N THR A 72 -3.68 -27.16 -13.31
CA THR A 72 -4.21 -26.91 -14.67
C THR A 72 -3.41 -25.82 -15.38
N LEU A 73 -3.17 -24.69 -14.69
CA LEU A 73 -2.38 -23.60 -15.24
C LEU A 73 -0.93 -24.04 -15.52
N GLU A 74 -0.34 -24.86 -14.67
CA GLU A 74 1.00 -25.39 -14.85
C GLU A 74 1.09 -26.30 -16.07
N SER A 75 0.16 -27.25 -16.24
CA SER A 75 0.07 -28.08 -17.46
C SER A 75 -0.12 -27.22 -18.71
N PHE A 76 -1.07 -26.29 -18.68
CA PHE A 76 -1.31 -25.35 -19.78
C PHE A 76 -0.05 -24.56 -20.16
N ARG A 77 0.68 -24.03 -19.17
CA ARG A 77 1.92 -23.28 -19.39
C ARG A 77 3.04 -24.15 -19.97
N ASN A 78 3.13 -25.40 -19.53
CA ASN A 78 4.12 -26.35 -20.07
C ASN A 78 3.84 -26.65 -21.54
N LEU A 79 2.57 -26.85 -21.92
CA LEU A 79 2.17 -27.14 -23.30
C LEU A 79 2.43 -25.96 -24.27
N ILE A 80 2.19 -24.71 -23.84
CA ILE A 80 2.45 -23.53 -24.70
C ILE A 80 3.92 -23.06 -24.70
N GLY A 81 4.75 -23.59 -23.79
CA GLY A 81 6.14 -23.21 -23.61
C GLY A 81 6.33 -21.70 -23.36
N LYS A 82 7.05 -21.02 -24.28
CA LYS A 82 7.35 -19.58 -24.17
C LYS A 82 6.24 -18.66 -24.69
N ALA A 83 5.18 -19.21 -25.28
CA ALA A 83 4.09 -18.40 -25.81
C ALA A 83 3.29 -17.70 -24.69
N LYS A 84 2.59 -16.63 -25.05
CA LYS A 84 1.75 -15.90 -24.08
C LYS A 84 0.53 -16.77 -23.70
N PRO A 85 0.22 -16.92 -22.40
CA PRO A 85 -0.93 -17.69 -21.93
C PRO A 85 -2.23 -16.90 -22.15
N THR A 86 -2.76 -16.94 -23.37
CA THR A 86 -4.03 -16.29 -23.73
C THR A 86 -5.17 -17.29 -23.71
N LYS A 87 -6.42 -16.80 -23.57
CA LYS A 87 -7.62 -17.66 -23.66
C LYS A 87 -7.69 -18.38 -25.02
N SER A 88 -7.32 -17.71 -26.10
CA SER A 88 -7.23 -18.32 -27.43
C SER A 88 -6.18 -19.44 -27.51
N ALA A 89 -5.00 -19.23 -26.91
CA ALA A 89 -3.98 -20.28 -26.84
C ALA A 89 -4.50 -21.50 -26.06
N TYR A 90 -5.17 -21.27 -24.93
CA TYR A 90 -5.78 -22.34 -24.15
C TYR A 90 -6.79 -23.15 -24.97
N LEU A 91 -7.72 -22.46 -25.64
CA LEU A 91 -8.73 -23.10 -26.49
C LEU A 91 -8.12 -23.85 -27.69
N ALA A 92 -6.95 -23.43 -28.17
CA ALA A 92 -6.26 -24.12 -29.25
C ALA A 92 -5.60 -25.44 -28.80
N ILE A 93 -5.22 -25.56 -27.52
CA ILE A 93 -4.43 -26.69 -27.03
C ILE A 93 -5.09 -27.55 -25.95
N TYR A 94 -6.24 -27.15 -25.37
CA TYR A 94 -6.88 -27.92 -24.29
C TYR A 94 -7.24 -29.35 -24.73
N GLN A 95 -7.47 -29.59 -26.03
CA GLN A 95 -7.75 -30.93 -26.54
C GLN A 95 -6.52 -31.85 -26.55
N LEU A 96 -5.31 -31.30 -26.45
CA LEU A 96 -4.06 -32.07 -26.43
C LEU A 96 -3.83 -32.76 -25.07
N ASP A 97 -4.46 -32.25 -24.01
CA ASP A 97 -4.42 -32.84 -22.68
C ASP A 97 -5.85 -33.09 -22.19
N THR A 98 -6.22 -34.37 -22.11
CA THR A 98 -7.57 -34.78 -21.72
C THR A 98 -7.97 -34.39 -20.30
N LYS A 99 -7.01 -33.90 -19.48
CA LYS A 99 -7.24 -33.36 -18.14
C LYS A 99 -7.43 -31.84 -18.12
N LEU A 100 -7.21 -31.14 -19.23
CA LEU A 100 -7.50 -29.71 -19.30
C LEU A 100 -9.00 -29.48 -19.54
N PRO A 101 -9.72 -28.83 -18.61
CA PRO A 101 -11.13 -28.51 -18.81
C PRO A 101 -11.28 -27.49 -19.94
N LYS A 102 -12.36 -27.57 -20.72
CA LYS A 102 -12.65 -26.58 -21.78
C LYS A 102 -12.81 -25.15 -21.22
N ASP A 103 -13.40 -25.05 -20.03
CA ASP A 103 -13.62 -23.79 -19.31
C ASP A 103 -13.03 -23.90 -17.89
N PRO A 104 -11.77 -23.47 -17.67
CA PRO A 104 -11.15 -23.54 -16.36
C PRO A 104 -11.74 -22.53 -15.37
N GLU A 105 -12.39 -21.45 -15.85
CA GLU A 105 -13.03 -20.48 -14.98
C GLU A 105 -14.22 -21.13 -14.27
N LEU A 106 -15.08 -21.77 -15.07
CA LEU A 106 -16.23 -22.52 -14.56
C LEU A 106 -15.78 -23.73 -13.73
N GLN A 107 -14.81 -24.51 -14.22
CA GLN A 107 -14.34 -25.73 -13.55
C GLN A 107 -13.82 -25.46 -12.13
N TYR A 108 -13.18 -24.31 -11.88
CA TYR A 108 -12.58 -24.00 -10.58
C TYR A 108 -13.29 -22.85 -9.85
N ASN A 109 -14.51 -22.52 -10.27
CA ASN A 109 -15.32 -21.44 -9.68
C ASN A 109 -14.56 -20.11 -9.56
N LEU A 110 -13.83 -19.75 -10.63
CA LEU A 110 -13.05 -18.52 -10.71
C LEU A 110 -13.88 -17.43 -11.39
N PRO A 111 -13.78 -16.16 -10.94
CA PRO A 111 -14.63 -15.09 -11.44
C PRO A 111 -14.37 -14.69 -12.89
N HIS A 112 -13.15 -14.92 -13.40
CA HIS A 112 -12.74 -14.60 -14.77
C HIS A 112 -11.38 -15.22 -15.13
N TRP A 113 -11.05 -15.24 -16.42
CA TRP A 113 -9.83 -15.84 -17.00
C TRP A 113 -8.55 -15.33 -16.35
N GLN A 114 -8.52 -14.05 -15.99
CA GLN A 114 -7.36 -13.47 -15.30
C GLN A 114 -7.12 -14.12 -13.93
N ALA A 115 -8.17 -14.52 -13.20
CA ALA A 115 -8.04 -15.20 -11.91
C ALA A 115 -7.49 -16.62 -12.07
N PHE A 116 -7.76 -17.27 -13.21
CA PHE A 116 -7.09 -18.51 -13.59
C PHE A 116 -5.60 -18.30 -13.86
N LEU A 117 -5.22 -17.27 -14.62
CA LEU A 117 -3.81 -16.95 -14.85
C LEU A 117 -3.06 -16.52 -13.59
N TRP A 118 -3.76 -15.96 -12.60
CA TRP A 118 -3.18 -15.51 -11.34
C TRP A 118 -2.81 -16.66 -10.39
N GLN A 119 -3.25 -17.89 -10.66
CA GLN A 119 -2.89 -19.07 -9.85
C GLN A 119 -1.38 -19.38 -9.85
N ARG A 120 -0.61 -18.74 -10.72
CA ARG A 120 0.86 -18.81 -10.71
C ARG A 120 1.53 -18.02 -9.58
N PHE A 121 0.83 -17.03 -9.01
CA PHE A 121 1.40 -16.14 -8.00
C PHE A 121 1.31 -16.74 -6.59
N TYR A 122 2.00 -16.13 -5.63
CA TYR A 122 1.84 -16.47 -4.22
C TYR A 122 0.39 -16.29 -3.76
N GLN A 123 -0.11 -17.18 -2.91
CA GLN A 123 -1.52 -17.18 -2.51
C GLN A 123 -1.88 -15.99 -1.62
N SER A 124 -0.92 -15.50 -0.84
CA SER A 124 -1.12 -14.38 0.07
C SER A 124 -0.10 -13.27 -0.17
N TRP A 125 -0.46 -12.04 0.17
CA TRP A 125 0.47 -10.91 0.05
C TRP A 125 1.64 -11.07 1.03
N GLN A 126 1.48 -11.80 2.14
CA GLN A 126 2.51 -12.08 3.13
C GLN A 126 3.61 -12.97 2.55
N GLU A 127 3.24 -14.01 1.81
CA GLU A 127 4.19 -14.86 1.08
C GLU A 127 4.92 -14.06 -0.01
N ALA A 128 4.17 -13.28 -0.80
CA ALA A 128 4.75 -12.41 -1.80
C ALA A 128 5.68 -11.35 -1.18
N SER A 129 5.33 -10.82 -0.01
CA SER A 129 6.14 -9.84 0.72
C SER A 129 7.46 -10.46 1.17
N LYS A 130 7.44 -11.65 1.77
CA LYS A 130 8.66 -12.38 2.14
C LYS A 130 9.59 -12.60 0.94
N ALA A 131 9.02 -13.04 -0.19
CA ALA A 131 9.76 -13.23 -1.43
C ALA A 131 10.32 -11.91 -1.98
N ALA A 132 9.51 -10.85 -1.99
CA ALA A 132 9.93 -9.51 -2.41
C ALA A 132 11.06 -8.95 -1.55
N LEU A 133 10.99 -9.11 -0.22
CA LEU A 133 12.02 -8.67 0.72
C LEU A 133 13.33 -9.44 0.53
N TYR A 134 13.24 -10.76 0.31
CA TYR A 134 14.40 -11.58 0.00
C TYR A 134 15.06 -11.14 -1.31
N LEU A 135 14.26 -10.92 -2.34
CA LEU A 135 14.71 -10.45 -3.65
C LEU A 135 15.38 -9.07 -3.57
N LEU A 136 14.80 -8.17 -2.76
CA LEU A 136 15.26 -6.79 -2.62
C LEU A 136 16.32 -6.60 -1.53
N LYS A 137 16.85 -7.66 -0.92
CA LYS A 137 17.80 -7.58 0.22
C LYS A 137 19.03 -6.70 -0.03
N LYS A 138 19.41 -6.48 -1.29
CA LYS A 138 20.56 -5.65 -1.71
C LYS A 138 20.18 -4.24 -2.17
N TYR A 139 18.90 -3.87 -2.09
CA TYR A 139 18.36 -2.63 -2.64
C TYR A 139 17.52 -1.88 -1.60
N PRO A 140 17.32 -0.55 -1.79
CA PRO A 140 16.32 0.18 -1.03
C PRO A 140 14.92 -0.44 -1.23
N LEU A 141 14.23 -0.73 -0.13
CA LEU A 141 12.90 -1.36 -0.12
C LEU A 141 11.82 -0.40 -0.59
N THR A 142 11.75 -0.14 -1.90
CA THR A 142 10.82 0.83 -2.51
C THR A 142 9.97 0.17 -3.58
N LYS A 143 8.79 0.74 -3.84
CA LYS A 143 7.93 0.31 -4.96
C LYS A 143 8.70 0.31 -6.29
N SER A 144 9.55 1.31 -6.54
CA SER A 144 10.33 1.40 -7.78
C SER A 144 11.27 0.20 -7.93
N ARG A 145 12.00 -0.17 -6.87
CA ARG A 145 12.91 -1.32 -6.89
C ARG A 145 12.15 -2.63 -7.03
N TYR A 146 10.98 -2.74 -6.41
CA TYR A 146 10.11 -3.88 -6.63
C TYR A 146 9.74 -4.04 -8.11
N ILE A 147 9.27 -2.98 -8.78
CA ILE A 147 8.87 -3.03 -10.19
C ILE A 147 10.03 -3.36 -11.13
N GLU A 148 11.25 -2.95 -10.79
CA GLU A 148 12.46 -3.28 -11.56
C GLU A 148 12.81 -4.78 -11.46
N HIS A 149 12.68 -5.36 -10.26
CA HIS A 149 13.21 -6.69 -9.97
C HIS A 149 12.18 -7.81 -9.91
N TYR A 150 10.87 -7.54 -9.74
CA TYR A 150 9.87 -8.57 -9.43
C TYR A 150 9.89 -9.76 -10.41
N LYS A 151 10.22 -9.54 -11.70
CA LYS A 151 10.27 -10.59 -12.73
C LYS A 151 11.33 -11.67 -12.47
N GLN A 152 12.30 -11.42 -11.59
CA GLN A 152 13.29 -12.40 -11.17
C GLN A 152 12.65 -13.53 -10.34
N ASP A 153 11.52 -13.26 -9.69
CA ASP A 153 10.66 -14.27 -9.11
C ASP A 153 9.36 -14.37 -9.94
N PRO A 154 9.16 -15.46 -10.71
CA PRO A 154 7.99 -15.59 -11.57
C PRO A 154 6.65 -15.67 -10.80
N LYS A 155 6.68 -15.88 -9.48
CA LYS A 155 5.50 -15.91 -8.61
C LYS A 155 5.15 -14.53 -8.03
N LEU A 156 5.97 -13.50 -8.25
CA LEU A 156 5.63 -12.13 -7.84
C LEU A 156 4.76 -11.42 -8.90
N PRO A 157 3.64 -10.78 -8.48
CA PRO A 157 2.81 -10.00 -9.38
C PRO A 157 3.37 -8.60 -9.62
N SER A 158 3.27 -8.08 -10.85
CA SER A 158 3.65 -6.67 -11.13
C SER A 158 2.88 -5.63 -10.33
N ASN A 159 1.63 -5.93 -9.95
CA ASN A 159 0.73 -5.04 -9.21
C ASN A 159 0.08 -5.84 -8.06
N PRO A 160 0.77 -6.00 -6.92
CA PRO A 160 0.25 -6.75 -5.77
C PRO A 160 -1.08 -6.21 -5.25
N ASP A 161 -1.29 -4.89 -5.32
CA ASP A 161 -2.50 -4.17 -4.91
C ASP A 161 -3.75 -4.53 -5.74
N LYS A 162 -3.56 -5.00 -6.99
CA LYS A 162 -4.65 -5.49 -7.84
C LYS A 162 -4.90 -6.98 -7.68
N HIS A 163 -3.93 -7.70 -7.13
CA HIS A 163 -4.00 -9.15 -7.00
C HIS A 163 -4.52 -9.59 -5.63
N TYR A 164 -4.06 -8.93 -4.56
CA TYR A 164 -4.45 -9.21 -3.18
C TYR A 164 -5.52 -8.22 -2.75
N SER A 165 -6.74 -8.70 -2.50
CA SER A 165 -7.86 -7.85 -2.07
C SER A 165 -7.62 -7.21 -0.70
N ASP A 166 -6.85 -7.87 0.16
CA ASP A 166 -6.45 -7.44 1.50
C ASP A 166 -5.06 -6.78 1.53
N PHE A 167 -4.57 -6.29 0.37
CA PHE A 167 -3.25 -5.70 0.27
C PHE A 167 -3.08 -4.51 1.25
N PRO A 168 -2.09 -4.55 2.15
CA PRO A 168 -1.99 -3.60 3.26
C PRO A 168 -1.36 -2.26 2.86
N GLY A 169 -1.05 -2.07 1.57
CA GLY A 169 -0.26 -0.94 1.07
C GLY A 169 1.23 -1.25 0.99
N TRP A 170 1.94 -0.43 0.21
CA TRP A 170 3.34 -0.65 -0.13
C TRP A 170 4.30 -0.59 1.06
N SER A 171 4.03 0.27 2.04
CA SER A 171 4.88 0.39 3.23
C SER A 171 4.88 -0.90 4.05
N THR A 172 3.72 -1.47 4.33
CA THR A 172 3.59 -2.75 5.03
C THR A 172 4.14 -3.91 4.18
N PHE A 173 3.81 -3.95 2.88
CA PHE A 173 4.27 -5.01 1.97
C PHE A 173 5.80 -5.05 1.83
N LEU A 174 6.49 -3.91 1.85
CA LEU A 174 7.95 -3.82 1.76
C LEU A 174 8.63 -3.62 3.12
N ALA A 175 7.94 -3.89 4.23
CA ALA A 175 8.45 -3.69 5.59
C ALA A 175 9.14 -2.32 5.78
N GLN A 176 8.68 -1.29 5.07
CA GLN A 176 9.10 0.07 5.37
C GLN A 176 8.54 0.41 6.75
N PRO A 177 9.35 0.96 7.66
CA PRO A 177 8.81 1.49 8.90
C PRO A 177 7.71 2.48 8.53
N ILE A 178 6.49 2.25 9.05
CA ILE A 178 5.42 3.24 8.94
C ILE A 178 5.95 4.44 9.71
N PRO A 179 6.26 5.57 9.04
CA PRO A 179 6.90 6.66 9.76
C PRO A 179 5.83 7.19 10.70
N GLN A 180 6.06 7.02 12.00
CA GLN A 180 5.16 7.58 13.00
C GLN A 180 5.11 9.08 12.72
N ALA A 181 3.89 9.62 12.62
CA ALA A 181 3.73 11.05 12.45
C ALA A 181 4.47 11.76 13.58
N LEU A 182 5.22 12.82 13.26
CA LEU A 182 5.89 13.62 14.27
C LEU A 182 4.90 14.01 15.38
N SER A 183 5.35 14.08 16.62
CA SER A 183 4.57 14.75 17.65
C SER A 183 4.34 16.21 17.25
N LYS A 184 3.35 16.86 17.87
CA LYS A 184 3.07 18.27 17.61
C LYS A 184 4.28 19.17 17.87
N ALA A 185 5.08 18.89 18.90
CA ALA A 185 6.26 19.67 19.24
C ALA A 185 7.35 19.53 18.17
N GLU A 186 7.70 18.29 17.82
CA GLU A 186 8.70 18.00 16.78
C GLU A 186 8.30 18.58 15.42
N LEU A 187 7.01 18.54 15.07
CA LEU A 187 6.50 19.17 13.86
C LEU A 187 6.74 20.68 13.86
N ILE A 188 6.47 21.35 14.99
CA ILE A 188 6.67 22.79 15.11
C ILE A 188 8.16 23.09 14.92
N ASP A 189 9.04 22.42 15.67
CA ASP A 189 10.50 22.63 15.58
C ASP A 189 11.01 22.41 14.15
N TYR A 190 10.58 21.32 13.50
CA TYR A 190 10.89 21.02 12.11
C TYR A 190 10.45 22.13 11.15
N CYS A 191 9.24 22.68 11.34
CA CYS A 191 8.74 23.76 10.51
C CYS A 191 9.52 25.06 10.72
N TYR A 192 10.01 25.33 11.93
CA TYR A 192 10.85 26.50 12.22
C TYR A 192 12.24 26.34 11.63
N GLU A 193 12.88 25.18 11.78
CA GLU A 193 14.22 24.88 11.24
C GLU A 193 14.25 24.98 9.71
N HIS A 194 13.19 24.51 9.04
CA HIS A 194 13.09 24.51 7.58
C HIS A 194 12.30 25.69 7.00
N GLU A 195 11.98 26.70 7.81
CA GLU A 195 11.26 27.91 7.39
C GLU A 195 9.92 27.63 6.66
N LEU A 196 9.18 26.61 7.12
CA LEU A 196 7.93 26.13 6.52
C LEU A 196 6.71 26.92 7.03
N TRP A 197 6.70 28.20 6.75
CA TRP A 197 5.74 29.16 7.29
C TRP A 197 4.31 29.04 6.77
N THR A 198 4.14 28.44 5.59
CA THR A 198 2.84 28.33 4.93
C THR A 198 2.44 26.87 4.80
N LEU A 199 1.14 26.61 4.77
CA LEU A 199 0.64 25.26 4.49
C LEU A 199 1.16 24.75 3.14
N LYS A 200 1.34 25.64 2.14
CA LYS A 200 1.89 25.29 0.84
C LYS A 200 3.33 24.78 0.93
N SER A 201 4.24 25.53 1.55
CA SER A 201 5.64 25.11 1.72
C SER A 201 5.75 23.82 2.52
N TYR A 202 4.92 23.66 3.55
CA TYR A 202 4.83 22.43 4.32
C TYR A 202 4.40 21.22 3.48
N LEU A 203 3.32 21.36 2.70
CA LEU A 203 2.79 20.26 1.89
C LEU A 203 3.75 19.83 0.78
N GLU A 204 4.53 20.76 0.20
CA GLU A 204 5.61 20.42 -0.73
C GLU A 204 6.65 19.51 -0.08
N LYS A 205 7.04 19.79 1.18
CA LYS A 205 7.97 18.95 1.93
C LYS A 205 7.35 17.60 2.32
N ALA A 206 6.08 17.60 2.73
CA ALA A 206 5.34 16.40 3.14
C ALA A 206 5.13 15.38 2.00
N LYS A 207 5.31 15.76 0.72
CA LYS A 207 5.32 14.82 -0.41
C LYS A 207 6.42 13.77 -0.28
N TYR A 208 7.54 14.14 0.34
CA TYR A 208 8.75 13.32 0.42
C TYR A 208 9.10 12.90 1.85
N ASN A 209 8.46 13.51 2.85
CA ASN A 209 8.61 13.13 4.26
C ASN A 209 7.30 12.55 4.80
N ASN A 210 7.27 11.23 4.91
CA ASN A 210 6.13 10.45 5.38
C ASN A 210 5.81 10.63 6.88
N GLN A 211 6.69 11.27 7.66
CA GLN A 211 6.41 11.64 9.07
C GLN A 211 5.58 12.93 9.18
N LEU A 212 5.43 13.69 8.09
CA LEU A 212 4.65 14.91 8.04
C LEU A 212 3.21 14.62 7.63
N PRO A 213 2.20 14.81 8.51
CA PRO A 213 0.81 14.56 8.15
C PRO A 213 0.34 15.42 6.97
N LYS A 214 -0.33 14.81 5.98
CA LYS A 214 -0.89 15.55 4.82
C LYS A 214 -1.98 16.56 5.18
N ARG A 215 -2.55 16.48 6.38
CA ARG A 215 -3.59 17.38 6.90
C ARG A 215 -3.21 17.80 8.33
N PRO A 216 -2.14 18.58 8.51
CA PRO A 216 -1.54 18.81 9.83
C PRO A 216 -2.51 19.56 10.77
N VAL A 217 -3.26 20.54 10.23
CA VAL A 217 -4.24 21.32 11.00
C VAL A 217 -5.29 20.42 11.65
N ASN A 218 -5.92 19.54 10.87
CA ASN A 218 -6.94 18.61 11.37
C ASN A 218 -6.31 17.53 12.27
N PHE A 219 -5.14 17.01 11.88
CA PHE A 219 -4.46 15.93 12.60
C PHE A 219 -4.12 16.31 14.04
N TYR A 220 -3.68 17.56 14.27
CA TYR A 220 -3.37 18.07 15.61
C TYR A 220 -4.50 18.90 16.24
N GLY A 221 -5.70 18.94 15.63
CA GLY A 221 -6.89 19.57 16.22
C GLY A 221 -6.84 21.09 16.33
N HIS A 222 -6.25 21.79 15.37
CA HIS A 222 -6.17 23.26 15.31
C HIS A 222 -7.13 23.85 14.27
N LYS A 223 -7.46 25.15 14.37
CA LYS A 223 -8.37 25.81 13.42
C LYS A 223 -7.65 26.34 12.18
N SER A 224 -6.33 26.57 12.28
CA SER A 224 -5.53 27.05 11.17
C SER A 224 -4.07 26.62 11.28
N TYR A 225 -3.33 26.70 10.17
CA TYR A 225 -1.89 26.40 10.15
C TYR A 225 -1.08 27.41 10.96
N ALA A 226 -1.50 28.68 10.96
CA ALA A 226 -0.90 29.72 11.79
C ALA A 226 -1.07 29.44 13.28
N GLU A 227 -2.26 28.98 13.70
CA GLU A 227 -2.51 28.58 15.08
C GLU A 227 -1.66 27.37 15.49
N LEU A 228 -1.59 26.35 14.61
CA LEU A 228 -0.77 25.15 14.84
C LEU A 228 0.70 25.50 15.10
N LEU A 229 1.28 26.37 14.27
CA LEU A 229 2.68 26.80 14.39
C LEU A 229 2.88 27.95 15.39
N LYS A 230 1.82 28.40 16.07
CA LYS A 230 1.83 29.56 16.98
C LYS A 230 2.46 30.80 16.32
N LEU A 231 2.10 31.05 15.06
CA LEU A 231 2.59 32.20 14.29
C LEU A 231 1.91 33.48 14.77
N HIS A 232 2.53 34.13 15.76
CA HIS A 232 2.19 35.48 16.19
C HIS A 232 3.19 36.47 15.59
N TYR A 233 2.71 37.67 15.24
CA TYR A 233 3.61 38.75 14.82
C TYR A 233 4.63 39.01 15.92
N PHE A 234 5.89 39.19 15.51
CA PHE A 234 6.97 39.59 16.39
C PHE A 234 6.62 40.90 17.08
N SER A 235 6.94 40.94 18.37
CA SER A 235 7.08 42.17 19.13
C SER A 235 8.20 43.05 18.54
N LEU A 236 8.30 44.29 19.02
CA LEU A 236 9.39 45.19 18.64
C LEU A 236 10.77 44.57 18.96
N ALA A 237 10.89 43.91 20.12
CA ALA A 237 12.13 43.26 20.56
C ALA A 237 12.51 42.07 19.67
N GLU A 238 11.58 41.16 19.38
CA GLU A 238 11.83 40.03 18.48
C GLU A 238 12.15 40.51 17.05
N THR A 239 11.47 41.58 16.59
CA THR A 239 11.75 42.18 15.28
C THR A 239 13.18 42.75 15.23
N ARG A 240 13.60 43.47 16.28
CA ARG A 240 14.96 43.99 16.42
C ARG A 240 15.99 42.85 16.43
N GLN A 241 15.74 41.80 17.20
CA GLN A 241 16.63 40.63 17.28
C GLN A 241 16.77 39.94 15.92
N TYR A 242 15.66 39.75 15.20
CA TYR A 242 15.69 39.20 13.84
C TYR A 242 16.53 40.04 12.89
N CYS A 243 16.33 41.36 12.91
CA CYS A 243 17.10 42.27 12.07
C CYS A 243 18.60 42.25 12.44
N ALA A 244 18.94 42.12 13.72
CA ALA A 244 20.31 41.99 14.19
C ALA A 244 20.96 40.69 13.68
N LEU A 245 20.27 39.55 13.86
CA LEU A 245 20.73 38.24 13.41
C LEU A 245 20.98 38.22 11.90
N LYS A 246 20.09 38.82 11.11
CA LYS A 246 20.16 38.87 9.65
C LYS A 246 20.94 40.08 9.13
N ARG A 247 21.52 40.91 10.01
CA ARG A 247 22.27 42.15 9.70
C ARG A 247 21.52 43.08 8.73
N ILE A 248 20.22 43.27 8.94
CA ILE A 248 19.34 44.10 8.09
C ILE A 248 19.59 45.58 8.39
N ARG A 249 20.05 46.35 7.39
CA ARG A 249 20.55 47.73 7.59
C ARG A 249 19.56 48.83 7.20
N ASN A 250 18.57 48.51 6.38
CA ASN A 250 17.62 49.49 5.88
C ASN A 250 16.19 48.95 5.77
N LEU A 251 15.21 49.85 5.65
CA LEU A 251 13.80 49.49 5.57
C LEU A 251 13.43 48.74 4.29
N GLY A 252 14.20 48.90 3.21
CA GLY A 252 13.98 48.17 1.94
C GLY A 252 14.25 46.68 2.12
N GLU A 253 15.40 46.33 2.69
CA GLU A 253 15.77 44.98 3.07
C GLU A 253 14.78 44.39 4.08
N TYR A 254 14.45 45.15 5.14
CA TYR A 254 13.44 44.72 6.10
C TYR A 254 12.13 44.33 5.44
N LYS A 255 11.60 45.18 4.55
CA LYS A 255 10.35 44.90 3.82
C LYS A 255 10.48 43.67 2.93
N SER A 256 11.64 43.44 2.33
CA SER A 256 11.91 42.22 1.54
C SER A 256 11.81 40.96 2.40
N HIS A 257 12.48 40.96 3.57
CA HIS A 257 12.37 39.87 4.55
C HIS A 257 10.94 39.70 5.07
N ALA A 258 10.28 40.81 5.43
CA ALA A 258 8.94 40.80 6.00
C ALA A 258 7.87 40.27 5.03
N ARG A 259 8.03 40.47 3.72
CA ARG A 259 7.15 39.86 2.71
C ARG A 259 7.23 38.33 2.69
N ASN A 260 8.36 37.77 3.12
CA ASN A 260 8.63 36.34 3.07
C ASN A 260 8.60 35.67 4.47
N HIS A 261 8.42 36.45 5.54
CA HIS A 261 8.44 35.95 6.92
C HIS A 261 7.07 36.18 7.60
N PRO A 262 6.35 35.13 8.01
CA PRO A 262 4.96 35.22 8.45
C PRO A 262 4.77 36.00 9.76
N ARG A 263 5.84 36.13 10.56
CA ARG A 263 5.80 36.82 11.86
C ARG A 263 6.30 38.27 11.77
N LEU A 264 6.75 38.74 10.61
CA LEU A 264 7.17 40.14 10.46
C LEU A 264 6.05 40.97 9.83
N LYS A 265 5.81 42.16 10.36
CA LYS A 265 4.87 43.11 9.76
C LYS A 265 5.56 43.84 8.62
N VAL A 266 5.04 43.73 7.40
CA VAL A 266 5.63 44.42 6.23
C VAL A 266 5.72 45.93 6.45
N ASN A 267 4.75 46.52 7.17
CA ASN A 267 4.85 47.90 7.61
C ASN A 267 5.28 47.98 9.10
N PRO A 268 6.52 48.43 9.39
CA PRO A 268 7.01 48.57 10.76
C PRO A 268 6.13 49.44 11.67
N THR A 269 5.43 50.44 11.12
CA THR A 269 4.56 51.32 11.92
C THR A 269 3.38 50.61 12.54
N GLN A 270 3.09 49.38 12.11
CA GLN A 270 2.05 48.52 12.69
C GLN A 270 2.57 47.65 13.84
N ILE A 271 3.88 47.70 14.12
CA ILE A 271 4.49 47.05 15.29
C ILE A 271 4.24 47.96 16.49
N ASP A 272 3.71 47.38 17.56
CA ASP A 272 3.46 48.13 18.78
C ASP A 272 4.76 48.76 19.31
N GLN A 273 4.68 50.00 19.81
CA GLN A 273 5.80 50.80 20.32
C GLN A 273 6.87 51.21 19.30
N TYR A 274 6.70 50.92 18.00
CA TYR A 274 7.60 51.40 16.96
C TYR A 274 7.52 52.93 16.82
N LYS A 275 8.66 53.62 16.88
CA LYS A 275 8.76 55.07 16.69
C LYS A 275 9.48 55.41 15.39
N ASN A 276 10.60 54.76 15.11
CA ASN A 276 11.38 55.02 13.91
C ASN A 276 12.26 53.81 13.49
N ALA A 277 12.90 53.92 12.32
CA ALA A 277 13.67 52.83 11.73
C ALA A 277 14.81 52.31 12.62
N ASN A 278 15.40 53.17 13.46
CA ASN A 278 16.48 52.76 14.37
C ASN A 278 16.00 51.82 15.48
N ASP A 279 14.69 51.70 15.71
CA ASP A 279 14.16 50.81 16.74
C ASP A 279 14.28 49.33 16.36
N ILE A 280 14.42 49.01 15.08
CA ILE A 280 14.48 47.63 14.57
C ILE A 280 15.71 47.34 13.72
N LEU A 281 16.24 48.32 13.00
CA LEU A 281 17.33 48.08 12.06
C LEU A 281 18.66 47.83 12.78
N TRP A 282 19.44 46.91 12.24
CA TRP A 282 20.77 46.62 12.73
C TRP A 282 21.73 47.75 12.37
N LYS A 283 22.57 48.15 13.34
CA LYS A 283 23.68 49.08 13.14
C LYS A 283 24.98 48.35 13.45
N ALA A 284 25.97 48.52 12.59
CA ALA A 284 27.32 48.07 12.88
C ALA A 284 27.86 48.88 14.07
N HIS A 285 28.44 48.20 15.04
CA HIS A 285 29.24 48.86 16.07
C HIS A 285 30.63 49.14 15.51
N ASP A 286 31.33 50.10 16.10
CA ASP A 286 32.77 50.24 15.89
C ASP A 286 33.43 48.88 16.18
N PHE A 287 34.32 48.46 15.30
CA PHE A 287 35.02 47.16 15.38
C PHE A 287 34.16 45.89 15.19
N GLN A 288 32.93 45.99 14.66
CA GLN A 288 32.08 44.82 14.38
C GLN A 288 32.78 43.73 13.53
N ASN A 289 33.65 44.11 12.59
CA ASN A 289 34.43 43.15 11.80
C ASN A 289 35.39 42.31 12.65
N LEU A 290 35.92 42.87 13.75
CA LEU A 290 36.79 42.14 14.69
C LEU A 290 35.96 41.22 15.58
N ILE A 291 34.78 41.66 16.00
CA ILE A 291 33.83 40.83 16.77
C ILE A 291 33.35 39.64 15.93
N ASP A 292 33.04 39.86 14.65
CA ASP A 292 32.61 38.82 13.72
C ASP A 292 33.72 37.76 13.44
N LEU A 293 34.98 38.09 13.73
CA LEU A 293 36.15 37.19 13.64
C LEU A 293 36.55 36.59 15.00
N GLU A 294 35.70 36.72 16.03
CA GLU A 294 35.97 36.30 17.42
C GLU A 294 37.18 37.01 18.06
N MET A 295 37.59 38.17 17.53
CA MET A 295 38.73 38.96 18.00
C MET A 295 38.32 40.04 19.00
N GLU A 296 37.49 39.70 19.98
CA GLU A 296 36.87 40.64 20.93
C GLU A 296 37.88 41.46 21.76
N GLY A 297 39.10 40.93 21.97
CA GLY A 297 40.16 41.60 22.72
C GLY A 297 40.74 42.86 22.06
N TRP A 298 40.61 43.00 20.74
CA TRP A 298 41.09 44.15 19.98
C TRP A 298 40.06 45.26 19.81
N ALA A 299 38.79 44.99 20.15
CA ALA A 299 37.69 45.94 20.08
C ALA A 299 37.54 46.82 21.35
N ARG A 300 38.41 46.63 22.37
CA ARG A 300 38.37 47.34 23.67
C ARG A 300 39.56 48.27 23.93
N LEU A 301 40.43 48.48 22.94
CA LEU A 301 41.53 49.45 22.96
C LEU A 301 41.11 50.74 22.24
#